data_AF-A0A9D7YJ04-F1
#
_entry.id   AF-A0A9D7YJ04-F1
#
_cell.length_a   1.000
_cell.length_b   1.000
_cell.length_c   1.000
_cell.angle_alpha   90.00
_cell.angle_beta   90.00
_cell.angle_gamma   90.00
#
_symmetry.space_group_name_H-M   'P 1'
#
loop_
_entity.id
_entity.type
_entity.pdbx_description
1 polymer ?
#
loop_
_entity_poly.entity_id
_entity_poly.type
_entity_poly.pdbx_seq_one_letter_code
_entity_poly.pdbx_strand_id
1 'polypeptide(L)'
;MNEFEVNLFSKLSKELILIETSMIFKGSDVEINNFKIIDALNVVIGSFYAEDLLTSKGKEGLKEAIIGYTSNKYNIDIDHIYIQKLYIVKNVTSKTIIDALRAEGYIKK
;
A
#
# COMPACT_ATOMS: atom_id res chain seq x y z
N MET A 1 -11.57 2.42 6.18
CA MET A 1 -10.39 3.19 6.59
C MET A 1 -10.06 4.15 5.45
N ASN A 2 -9.65 5.38 5.77
CA ASN A 2 -9.27 6.36 4.75
C ASN A 2 -7.99 5.93 4.01
N GLU A 3 -7.71 6.63 2.91
CA GLU A 3 -6.48 6.50 2.12
C GLU A 3 -5.25 6.42 3.01
N PHE A 4 -4.39 5.43 2.74
CA PHE A 4 -3.19 5.12 3.47
C PHE A 4 -2.01 5.12 2.49
N GLU A 5 -0.96 5.85 2.85
CA GLU A 5 0.23 6.01 2.05
C GLU A 5 1.45 5.44 2.77
N VAL A 6 2.28 4.69 2.05
CA VAL A 6 3.51 4.13 2.59
C VAL A 6 4.59 4.04 1.51
N ASN A 7 5.84 4.28 1.89
CA ASN A 7 6.99 4.04 1.03
C ASN A 7 7.50 2.61 1.24
N LEU A 8 7.50 1.80 0.18
CA LEU A 8 8.00 0.43 0.20
C LEU A 8 9.20 0.28 -0.72
N PHE A 9 10.12 -0.64 -0.38
CA PHE A 9 11.21 -0.97 -1.28
C PHE A 9 10.72 -1.66 -2.54
N SER A 10 11.30 -1.31 -3.68
CA SER A 10 11.12 -2.01 -4.94
C SER A 10 12.16 -3.11 -5.11
N LYS A 11 11.74 -4.30 -5.55
CA LYS A 11 12.67 -5.36 -6.00
C LYS A 11 13.40 -4.98 -7.28
N LEU A 12 12.76 -4.15 -8.12
CA LEU A 12 13.23 -3.83 -9.46
C LEU A 12 14.20 -2.64 -9.45
N SER A 13 13.79 -1.51 -8.88
CA SER A 13 14.62 -0.29 -8.85
C SER A 13 15.56 -0.24 -7.66
N LYS A 14 15.31 -1.03 -6.60
CA LYS A 14 15.98 -0.92 -5.28
C LYS A 14 15.79 0.44 -4.60
N GLU A 15 14.80 1.21 -5.04
CA GLU A 15 14.41 2.49 -4.45
C GLU A 15 13.12 2.35 -3.64
N LEU A 16 12.81 3.38 -2.86
CA LEU A 16 11.53 3.52 -2.20
C LEU A 16 10.47 3.99 -3.22
N ILE A 17 9.37 3.26 -3.28
CA ILE A 17 8.20 3.55 -4.11
C ILE A 17 7.03 3.86 -3.19
N LEU A 18 6.34 4.97 -3.47
CA LEU A 18 5.12 5.34 -2.77
C LEU A 18 3.96 4.44 -3.23
N ILE A 19 3.34 3.77 -2.28
CA ILE A 19 2.11 3.00 -2.43
C ILE A 19 0.98 3.77 -1.77
N GLU A 20 -0.12 3.92 -2.49
CA GLU A 20 -1.39 4.36 -1.93
C GLU A 20 -2.35 3.17 -1.90
N THR A 21 -3.02 2.98 -0.77
CA THR A 21 -3.97 1.90 -0.58
C THR A 21 -5.15 2.35 0.28
N SER A 22 -6.29 1.71 0.06
CA SER A 22 -7.50 1.91 0.86
C SER A 22 -8.11 0.56 1.18
N MET A 23 -8.40 0.32 2.46
CA MET A 23 -8.90 -0.96 2.96
C MET A 23 -10.07 -0.80 3.92
N ILE A 24 -10.95 -1.79 3.92
CA ILE A 24 -12.02 -1.96 4.91
C ILE A 24 -11.71 -3.22 5.72
N PHE A 25 -11.70 -3.07 7.03
CA PHE A 25 -11.54 -4.15 7.99
C PHE A 25 -12.91 -4.44 8.60
N LYS A 26 -13.28 -5.73 8.73
CA LYS A 26 -14.50 -6.18 9.40
C LYS A 26 -14.16 -7.18 10.50
N GLY A 27 -14.83 -7.03 11.64
CA GLY A 27 -14.72 -7.88 12.82
C GLY A 27 -15.43 -7.23 14.00
N SER A 28 -15.72 -7.98 15.04
CA SER A 28 -16.50 -7.54 16.21
C SER A 28 -15.90 -6.31 16.92
N ASP A 29 -14.57 -6.25 17.03
CA ASP A 29 -13.87 -5.22 17.81
C ASP A 29 -13.09 -4.22 16.95
N VAL A 30 -13.22 -4.31 15.63
CA VAL A 30 -12.40 -3.55 14.66
C VAL A 30 -12.66 -2.05 14.74
N GLU A 31 -13.94 -1.64 14.79
CA GLU A 31 -14.29 -0.20 14.80
C GLU A 31 -13.79 0.49 16.06
N ILE A 32 -13.92 -0.17 17.21
CA ILE A 32 -13.51 0.36 18.52
C ILE A 32 -11.97 0.44 18.62
N ASN A 33 -11.26 -0.46 17.93
CA ASN A 33 -9.81 -0.58 18.00
C ASN A 33 -9.09 -0.09 16.73
N ASN A 34 -9.70 0.79 15.95
CA ASN A 34 -9.17 1.22 14.64
C ASN A 34 -7.69 1.69 14.69
N PHE A 35 -7.25 2.34 15.77
CA PHE A 35 -5.85 2.76 15.92
C PHE A 35 -4.85 1.58 15.98
N LYS A 36 -5.24 0.44 16.57
CA LYS A 36 -4.43 -0.79 16.59
C LYS A 36 -4.38 -1.47 15.22
N ILE A 37 -5.46 -1.35 14.46
CA ILE A 37 -5.52 -1.85 13.07
C ILE A 37 -4.59 -1.03 12.17
N ILE A 38 -4.59 0.30 12.32
CA ILE A 38 -3.68 1.21 11.60
C ILE A 38 -2.23 0.91 11.97
N ASP A 39 -1.92 0.69 13.24
CA ASP A 39 -0.57 0.29 13.67
C ASP A 39 -0.14 -1.04 13.01
N ALA A 40 -0.99 -2.07 13.09
CA ALA A 40 -0.71 -3.35 12.47
C ALA A 40 -0.48 -3.23 10.96
N LEU A 41 -1.27 -2.42 10.26
CA LEU A 41 -1.08 -2.14 8.83
C LEU A 41 0.29 -1.50 8.58
N ASN A 42 0.67 -0.46 9.35
CA ASN A 42 1.97 0.21 9.21
C ASN A 42 3.15 -0.75 9.40
N VAL A 43 3.07 -1.63 10.40
CA VAL A 43 4.14 -2.59 10.69
C VAL A 43 4.21 -3.67 9.61
N VAL A 44 3.07 -4.27 9.27
CA VAL A 44 3.02 -5.43 8.39
C VAL A 44 3.30 -5.06 6.95
N ILE A 45 2.74 -3.97 6.43
CA ILE A 45 2.89 -3.60 5.02
C ILE A 45 4.35 -3.32 4.65
N GLY A 46 5.15 -2.82 5.60
CA GLY A 46 6.59 -2.58 5.42
C GLY A 46 7.43 -3.85 5.21
N SER A 47 6.88 -5.03 5.49
CA SER A 47 7.55 -6.32 5.22
C SER A 47 7.41 -6.78 3.76
N PHE A 48 6.60 -6.10 2.96
CA PHE A 48 6.37 -6.41 1.56
C PHE A 48 7.18 -5.47 0.65
N TYR A 49 7.63 -6.01 -0.47
CA TYR A 49 8.07 -5.16 -1.57
C TYR A 49 6.87 -4.59 -2.32
N ALA A 50 7.05 -3.42 -2.93
CA ALA A 50 6.02 -2.75 -3.72
C ALA A 50 5.38 -3.67 -4.78
N GLU A 51 6.20 -4.47 -5.48
CA GLU A 51 5.73 -5.37 -6.53
C GLU A 51 4.91 -6.55 -6.01
N ASP A 52 5.20 -7.03 -4.79
CA ASP A 52 4.47 -8.16 -4.21
C ASP A 52 2.99 -7.77 -4.02
N LEU A 53 2.75 -6.54 -3.57
CA LEU A 53 1.41 -6.01 -3.33
C LEU A 53 0.58 -5.83 -4.61
N LEU A 54 1.19 -5.89 -5.80
CA LEU A 54 0.47 -5.85 -7.07
C LEU A 54 -0.06 -7.21 -7.51
N THR A 55 0.37 -8.30 -6.87
CA THR A 55 -0.05 -9.67 -7.20
C THR A 55 -1.18 -10.15 -6.31
N SER A 56 -2.01 -11.08 -6.79
CA SER A 56 -3.03 -11.72 -5.94
C SER A 56 -2.40 -12.40 -4.73
N LYS A 57 -1.30 -13.14 -4.93
CA LYS A 57 -0.59 -13.83 -3.84
C LYS A 57 -0.09 -12.86 -2.76
N GLY A 58 0.52 -11.74 -3.15
CA GLY A 58 0.99 -10.75 -2.17
C GLY A 58 -0.14 -10.00 -1.48
N LYS A 59 -1.26 -9.74 -2.17
CA LYS A 59 -2.46 -9.15 -1.55
C LYS A 59 -3.09 -10.07 -0.51
N GLU A 60 -3.25 -11.36 -0.81
CA GLU A 60 -3.76 -12.32 0.17
C GLU A 60 -2.76 -12.51 1.32
N GLY A 61 -1.47 -12.60 1.03
CA GLY A 61 -0.42 -12.66 2.06
C GLY A 61 -0.41 -11.44 2.98
N LEU A 62 -0.65 -10.24 2.45
CA LEU A 62 -0.79 -9.02 3.27
C LEU A 62 -1.98 -9.12 4.22
N LYS A 63 -3.14 -9.59 3.74
CA LYS A 63 -4.33 -9.76 4.59
C LYS A 63 -4.06 -10.75 5.72
N GLU A 64 -3.52 -11.92 5.40
CA GLU A 64 -3.18 -12.96 6.37
C GLU A 64 -2.19 -12.43 7.42
N ALA A 65 -1.16 -11.70 6.98
CA ALA A 65 -0.17 -11.12 7.88
C ALA A 65 -0.76 -10.06 8.81
N ILE A 66 -1.68 -9.21 8.33
CA ILE A 66 -2.37 -8.23 9.17
C ILE A 66 -3.25 -8.94 10.21
N ILE A 67 -4.07 -9.91 9.78
CA ILE A 67 -4.95 -10.69 10.68
C ILE A 67 -4.11 -11.39 11.76
N GLY A 68 -3.02 -12.05 11.37
CA GLY A 68 -2.12 -12.72 12.29
C GLY A 68 -1.45 -11.76 13.26
N TYR A 69 -1.01 -10.58 12.79
CA TYR A 69 -0.39 -9.58 13.65
C TYR A 69 -1.39 -9.02 14.67
N THR A 70 -2.59 -8.63 14.24
CA THR A 70 -3.61 -8.06 15.15
C THR A 70 -4.08 -9.06 16.18
N SER A 71 -4.28 -10.32 15.79
CA SER A 71 -4.68 -11.38 16.72
C SER A 71 -3.57 -11.62 17.77
N ASN A 72 -2.32 -11.81 17.33
CA ASN A 72 -1.21 -12.11 18.25
C ASN A 72 -0.80 -10.93 19.14
N LYS A 73 -0.77 -9.71 18.60
CA LYS A 73 -0.24 -8.53 19.30
C LYS A 73 -1.30 -7.82 20.14
N TYR A 74 -2.53 -7.78 19.63
CA TYR A 74 -3.60 -6.95 20.17
C TYR A 74 -4.82 -7.74 20.65
N ASN A 75 -4.85 -9.06 20.43
CA ASN A 75 -5.99 -9.92 20.70
C ASN A 75 -7.26 -9.39 20.00
N ILE A 76 -7.11 -8.97 18.73
CA ILE A 76 -8.20 -8.51 17.87
C ILE A 76 -8.36 -9.47 16.71
N ASP A 77 -9.54 -10.04 16.60
CA ASP A 77 -9.93 -10.88 15.48
C ASP A 77 -10.56 -10.03 14.37
N ILE A 78 -10.00 -10.18 13.17
CA ILE A 78 -10.49 -9.57 11.94
C ILE A 78 -11.03 -10.70 11.06
N ASP A 79 -12.32 -10.67 10.77
CA ASP A 79 -12.98 -11.66 9.91
C ASP A 79 -12.57 -11.47 8.45
N HIS A 80 -12.60 -10.22 7.98
CA HIS A 80 -12.38 -9.89 6.57
C HIS A 80 -11.64 -8.57 6.38
N ILE A 81 -10.77 -8.56 5.36
CA ILE A 81 -10.09 -7.37 4.84
C ILE A 81 -10.43 -7.21 3.36
N TYR A 82 -11.02 -6.08 3.00
CA TYR A 82 -11.32 -5.71 1.62
C TYR A 82 -10.39 -4.61 1.16
N ILE A 83 -9.55 -4.90 0.16
CA ILE A 83 -8.70 -3.89 -0.49
C ILE A 83 -9.55 -3.19 -1.54
N GLN A 84 -9.87 -1.91 -1.31
CA GLN A 84 -10.66 -1.09 -2.23
C GLN A 84 -9.80 -0.49 -3.34
N LYS A 85 -8.59 -0.05 -2.98
CA LYS A 85 -7.58 0.51 -3.89
C LYS A 85 -6.20 0.05 -3.44
N LEU A 86 -5.30 -0.21 -4.39
CA LEU A 86 -3.88 -0.41 -4.15
C LEU A 86 -3.12 -0.13 -5.45
N TYR A 87 -2.31 0.92 -5.47
CA TYR A 87 -1.50 1.27 -6.63
C TYR A 87 -0.20 1.97 -6.25
N ILE A 88 0.76 1.89 -7.17
CA ILE A 88 1.99 2.67 -7.11
C ILE A 88 1.68 4.11 -7.53
N VAL A 89 2.03 5.07 -6.70
CA VAL A 89 2.00 6.49 -7.06
C VAL A 89 3.21 6.79 -7.92
N LYS A 90 2.99 7.04 -9.20
CA LYS A 90 4.03 7.55 -10.09
C LYS A 90 4.13 9.07 -9.93
N ASN A 91 5.22 9.53 -9.32
CA ASN A 91 5.56 10.95 -9.33
C ASN A 91 5.98 11.37 -10.74
N VAL A 92 5.01 11.84 -11.53
CA VAL A 92 5.27 12.48 -12.82
C VAL A 92 5.68 13.92 -12.53
N THR A 93 6.96 14.23 -12.69
CA THR A 93 7.45 15.61 -12.48
C THR A 93 7.18 16.47 -13.72
N SER A 94 7.05 17.79 -13.53
CA SER A 94 6.95 18.73 -14.66
C SER A 94 8.13 18.59 -15.62
N LYS A 95 9.32 18.25 -15.11
CA LYS A 95 10.49 17.95 -15.93
C LYS A 95 10.26 16.74 -16.82
N THR A 96 9.75 15.64 -16.26
CA THR A 96 9.41 14.43 -17.02
C THR A 96 8.40 14.73 -18.12
N ILE A 97 7.40 15.57 -17.84
CA ILE A 97 6.40 16.01 -18.82
C ILE A 97 7.06 16.84 -19.93
N ILE A 98 7.88 17.84 -19.56
CA ILE A 98 8.59 18.69 -20.52
C ILE A 98 9.52 17.86 -21.41
N ASP A 99 10.25 16.91 -20.84
CA ASP A 99 11.16 16.04 -21.57
C ASP A 99 10.40 15.12 -22.55
N ALA A 100 9.25 14.58 -22.15
CA ALA A 100 8.38 13.81 -23.05
C ALA A 100 7.81 14.67 -24.19
N LEU A 101 7.34 15.88 -23.89
CA LEU A 101 6.82 16.82 -24.91
C LEU A 101 7.91 17.26 -25.89
N ARG A 102 9.16 17.41 -25.44
CA ARG A 102 10.30 17.66 -26.32
C ARG A 102 10.60 16.46 -27.22
N ALA A 103 10.57 15.24 -26.69
CA ALA A 103 10.81 14.03 -27.46
C ALA A 103 9.79 13.85 -28.60
N GLU A 104 8.53 14.22 -28.35
CA GLU A 104 7.43 14.22 -29.34
C GLU A 104 7.41 15.46 -30.25
N GLY A 105 8.33 16.40 -30.08
CA GLY A 105 8.49 17.58 -30.95
C GLY A 105 7.51 18.73 -30.68
N TYR A 106 6.72 18.68 -29.60
CA TYR A 106 5.79 19.75 -29.22
C TYR A 106 6.50 20.99 -28.65
N ILE A 107 7.72 20.83 -28.13
CA ILE A 107 8.54 21.92 -27.58
C ILE A 107 9.88 21.95 -28.32
N LYS A 108 10.17 23.06 -28.99
CA LYS A 108 11.47 23.30 -29.62
C LYS A 108 12.51 23.75 -28.58
N LYS A 109 13.78 23.46 -28.89
CA LYS A 109 14.94 23.71 -28.02
C LYS A 109 15.05 25.16 -27.58
#